data_AF-A0A377B9F3-F1
#
_entry.id   AF-A0A377B9F3-F1
#
_cell.length_a   1.000
_cell.length_b   1.000
_cell.length_c   1.000
_cell.angle_alpha   90.00
_cell.angle_beta   90.00
_cell.angle_gamma   90.00
#
_symmetry.space_group_name_H-M   'P 1'
#
loop_
_entity.id
_entity.type
_entity.pdbx_description
1 polymer ?
#
loop_
_entity_poly.entity_id
_entity_poly.type
_entity_poly.pdbx_seq_one_letter_code
_entity_poly.pdbx_strand_id
1 'polypeptide(L)'
;MSEVDAATGIVRLVYDQAFLQHARTDRYVSRGIADRACQQEGYTHAIPFGQPVGNCSLFAGSLCLNTEFTLSYQCHSFRLPCLSLNVLISEGDLR
;
A
#
# COMPACT_ATOMS: atom_id res chain seq x y z
N MET A 1 7.61 3.18 5.08
CA MET A 1 6.32 3.73 5.58
C MET A 1 5.24 3.29 4.60
N SER A 2 4.05 2.89 5.07
CA SER A 2 2.93 2.49 4.20
C SER A 2 1.86 3.57 4.22
N GLU A 3 1.60 4.20 3.08
CA GLU A 3 0.57 5.21 2.93
C GLU A 3 -0.64 4.59 2.23
N VAL A 4 -1.81 4.74 2.83
CA VAL A 4 -3.07 4.25 2.28
C VAL A 4 -3.87 5.45 1.82
N ASP A 5 -4.05 5.58 0.51
CA ASP A 5 -4.95 6.58 -0.04
C ASP A 5 -6.37 5.99 -0.08
N ALA A 6 -7.15 6.29 0.96
CA ALA A 6 -8.52 5.80 1.11
C ALA A 6 -9.48 6.30 0.01
N ALA A 7 -9.14 7.40 -0.67
CA ALA A 7 -9.94 7.94 -1.77
C ALA A 7 -9.85 7.11 -3.06
N THR A 8 -8.72 6.44 -3.31
CA THR A 8 -8.51 5.60 -4.51
C THR A 8 -8.35 4.11 -4.19
N GLY A 9 -8.26 3.75 -2.90
CA GLY A 9 -7.98 2.38 -2.47
C GLY A 9 -6.57 1.94 -2.85
N ILE A 10 -5.60 2.87 -2.94
CA ILE A 10 -4.22 2.56 -3.31
C ILE A 10 -3.33 2.57 -2.07
N VAL A 11 -2.62 1.46 -1.84
CA VAL A 11 -1.60 1.33 -0.80
C VAL A 11 -0.23 1.47 -1.43
N ARG A 12 0.54 2.45 -0.96
CA ARG A 12 1.93 2.65 -1.36
C ARG A 12 2.85 2.18 -0.25
N LEU A 13 3.73 1.26 -0.59
CA LEU A 13 4.74 0.73 0.30
C LEU A 13 6.09 1.32 -0.09
N VAL A 14 6.63 2.15 0.78
CA VAL A 14 7.92 2.82 0.59
C VAL A 14 8.98 2.14 1.44
N TYR A 15 10.05 1.70 0.79
CA TYR A 15 11.19 1.01 1.39
C TYR A 15 12.49 1.72 1.05
N ASP A 16 13.30 1.99 2.06
CA ASP A 16 14.59 2.64 1.91
C ASP A 16 15.70 1.57 1.86
N GLN A 17 16.60 1.70 0.88
CA GLN A 17 17.66 0.73 0.60
C GLN A 17 19.03 1.40 0.72
N ALA A 18 19.64 1.24 1.89
CA ALA A 18 20.94 1.80 2.22
C ALA A 18 22.09 1.24 1.36
N PHE A 19 23.19 1.99 1.32
CA PHE A 19 24.40 1.68 0.56
C PHE A 19 24.90 0.25 0.83
N LEU A 20 25.13 -0.52 -0.25
CA LEU A 20 25.56 -1.94 -0.25
C LEU A 20 24.56 -2.95 0.33
N GLN A 21 23.39 -2.52 0.80
CA GLN A 21 22.35 -3.42 1.28
C GLN A 21 21.35 -3.68 0.16
N HIS A 22 21.47 -4.83 -0.52
CA HIS A 22 20.38 -5.30 -1.37
C HIS A 22 19.30 -5.92 -0.50
N ALA A 23 18.59 -5.10 0.28
CA ALA A 23 17.38 -5.52 0.98
C ALA A 23 16.34 -5.94 -0.08
N ARG A 24 16.30 -7.24 -0.38
CA ARG A 24 15.29 -7.83 -1.26
C ARG A 24 14.01 -7.92 -0.46
N THR A 25 13.17 -6.91 -0.56
CA THR A 25 11.80 -7.03 -0.07
C THR A 25 11.09 -8.03 -0.96
N ASP A 26 10.79 -9.21 -0.41
CA ASP A 26 10.07 -10.24 -1.14
C ASP A 26 8.67 -9.74 -1.53
N ARG A 27 8.26 -10.03 -2.77
CA ARG A 27 6.93 -9.65 -3.28
C ARG A 27 5.81 -10.25 -2.45
N TYR A 28 6.00 -11.42 -1.88
CA TYR A 28 5.05 -12.08 -1.00
C TYR A 28 4.86 -11.31 0.30
N VAL A 29 5.95 -10.84 0.91
CA VAL A 29 5.92 -10.07 2.16
C VAL A 29 5.27 -8.70 1.93
N SER A 30 5.70 -7.97 0.91
CA SER A 30 5.10 -6.68 0.54
C SER A 30 3.62 -6.80 0.19
N ARG A 31 3.22 -7.84 -0.56
CA ARG A 31 1.81 -8.14 -0.81
C ARG A 31 1.04 -8.42 0.48
N GLY A 32 1.58 -9.21 1.41
CA GLY A 32 0.91 -9.49 2.69
C GLY A 32 0.72 -8.24 3.55
N ILE A 33 1.65 -7.28 3.49
CA ILE A 33 1.51 -5.98 4.16
C ILE A 33 0.40 -5.17 3.47
N ALA A 34 0.40 -5.11 2.13
CA ALA A 34 -0.65 -4.43 1.37
C ALA A 34 -2.04 -5.05 1.62
N ASP A 35 -2.14 -6.39 1.62
CA ASP A 35 -3.38 -7.13 1.90
C ASP A 35 -3.92 -6.74 3.28
N ARG A 36 -3.05 -6.67 4.30
CA ARG A 36 -3.45 -6.28 5.66
C ARG A 36 -3.92 -4.82 5.72
N ALA A 37 -3.22 -3.91 5.06
CA ALA A 37 -3.64 -2.51 4.97
C ALA A 37 -5.00 -2.38 4.29
N CYS A 38 -5.19 -3.07 3.16
CA CYS A 38 -6.48 -3.12 2.46
C CYS A 38 -7.60 -3.73 3.33
N GLN A 39 -7.30 -4.78 4.12
CA GLN A 39 -8.28 -5.38 5.03
C GLN A 39 -8.72 -4.46 6.16
N GLN A 40 -7.83 -3.59 6.65
CA GLN A 40 -8.20 -2.57 7.64
C GLN A 40 -9.22 -1.58 7.08
N GLU A 41 -9.13 -1.28 5.78
CA GLU A 41 -10.07 -0.42 5.06
C GLU A 41 -11.33 -1.17 4.54
N GLY A 42 -11.47 -2.47 4.81
CA GLY A 42 -12.62 -3.27 4.36
C GLY A 42 -12.49 -3.86 2.95
N TYR A 43 -11.28 -4.04 2.43
CA TYR A 43 -11.03 -4.75 1.18
C TYR A 43 -10.51 -6.17 1.41
N THR A 44 -10.64 -7.05 0.42
CA THR A 44 -10.32 -8.47 0.59
C THR A 44 -8.86 -8.79 0.30
N HIS A 45 -8.30 -8.15 -0.73
CA HIS A 45 -6.93 -8.37 -1.20
C HIS A 45 -6.38 -7.18 -1.96
N ALA A 46 -5.07 -7.03 -1.94
CA ALA A 46 -4.27 -6.06 -2.66
C ALA A 46 -3.68 -6.70 -3.92
N ILE A 47 -3.84 -6.02 -5.04
CA ILE A 47 -3.23 -6.37 -6.33
C ILE A 47 -2.10 -5.38 -6.63
N PRO A 48 -0.94 -5.84 -7.14
CA PRO A 48 0.14 -4.93 -7.52
C PRO A 48 -0.34 -4.02 -8.65
N PHE A 49 -0.10 -2.72 -8.50
CA PHE A 49 -0.52 -1.69 -9.44
C PHE A 49 0.70 -0.92 -9.94
N GLY A 50 0.95 -0.97 -11.25
CA GLY A 50 2.08 -0.28 -11.88
C GLY A 50 3.44 -0.98 -11.65
N GLN A 51 4.52 -0.27 -12.00
CA GLN A 51 5.89 -0.74 -11.85
C GLN A 51 6.54 -0.16 -10.58
N PRO A 52 7.43 -0.90 -9.91
CA PRO A 52 8.22 -0.36 -8.79
C PRO A 52 9.06 0.82 -9.26
N VAL A 53 8.94 1.95 -8.56
CA VAL A 53 9.74 3.15 -8.84
C VAL A 53 10.85 3.22 -7.81
N GLY A 54 12.11 3.16 -8.28
CA GLY A 54 13.29 3.41 -7.46
C GLY A 54 13.75 4.85 -7.63
N ASN A 55 13.81 5.61 -6.54
CA ASN A 55 14.29 6.98 -6.52
C ASN A 55 15.50 7.10 -5.59
N CYS A 56 16.54 7.81 -5.99
CA CYS A 56 17.72 7.99 -5.14
C CYS A 56 17.46 9.09 -4.11
N SER A 57 17.49 8.75 -2.82
CA SER A 57 17.25 9.68 -1.72
C SER A 57 18.53 10.39 -1.27
N LEU A 58 19.69 9.74 -1.39
CA LEU A 58 20.99 10.30 -1.01
C LEU A 58 22.05 10.06 -2.10
N PHE A 59 22.79 11.11 -2.43
CA PHE A 59 23.88 11.08 -3.40
C PHE A 59 25.21 11.46 -2.75
N ALA A 60 26.27 10.73 -3.08
CA ALA A 60 27.65 11.14 -2.84
C ALA A 60 28.39 11.21 -4.17
N GLY A 61 28.51 12.44 -4.71
CA GLY A 61 29.02 12.65 -6.06
C GLY A 61 28.11 12.01 -7.11
N SER A 62 28.67 11.15 -7.95
CA SER A 62 27.93 10.39 -8.97
C SER A 62 27.36 9.06 -8.48
N LEU A 63 27.56 8.72 -7.21
CA LEU A 63 27.09 7.46 -6.62
C LEU A 63 25.81 7.70 -5.82
N CYS A 64 24.77 6.92 -6.12
CA CYS A 64 23.57 6.85 -5.30
C CYS A 64 23.86 6.02 -4.05
N LEU A 65 23.85 6.67 -2.90
CA LEU A 65 24.09 6.02 -1.61
C LEU A 65 22.85 5.30 -1.12
N ASN A 66 21.67 5.91 -1.30
CA ASN A 66 20.44 5.37 -0.77
C ASN A 66 19.35 5.45 -1.83
N THR A 67 18.63 4.34 -2.01
CA THR A 67 17.57 4.23 -3.00
C THR A 67 16.26 3.91 -2.29
N GLU A 68 15.28 4.75 -2.48
CA GLU A 68 13.92 4.54 -2.02
C GLU A 68 13.11 3.83 -3.11
N PHE A 69 12.59 2.65 -2.80
CA PHE A 69 11.68 1.91 -3.67
C PHE A 69 10.24 2.10 -3.22
N THR A 70 9.42 2.59 -4.15
CA THR A 70 7.97 2.71 -3.97
C THR A 70 7.26 1.60 -4.75
N LEU A 71 6.54 0.76 -4.03
CA LEU A 71 5.65 -0.26 -4.56
C LEU A 71 4.20 0.21 -4.41
N SER A 72 3.45 0.24 -5.49
CA SER A 72 2.03 0.60 -5.47
C SER A 72 1.16 -0.65 -5.56
N TYR A 73 0.16 -0.75 -4.71
CA TYR A 73 -0.84 -1.81 -4.69
C TYR A 73 -2.23 -1.18 -4.69
N GLN A 74 -3.17 -1.77 -5.40
CA GLN A 74 -4.56 -1.38 -5.40
C GLN A 74 -5.38 -2.39 -4.61
N CYS A 75 -6.21 -1.92 -3.69
CA CYS A 75 -7.16 -2.73 -2.96
C CYS A 75 -8.29 -3.12 -3.91
N HIS A 76 -8.51 -4.43 -4.07
CA HIS A 76 -9.57 -4.98 -4.89
C HIS A 76 -10.56 -5.75 -4.02
N SER A 77 -11.82 -5.78 -4.48
CA SER A 77 -12.94 -6.45 -3.81
C SER A 77 -13.26 -5.82 -2.46
N PHE A 78 -14.13 -4.80 -2.46
CA PHE A 78 -14.69 -4.23 -1.25
C PHE A 78 -15.53 -5.30 -0.55
N ARG A 79 -15.06 -5.73 0.61
CA ARG A 79 -15.82 -6.58 1.50
C ARG A 79 -16.28 -5.70 2.63
N LEU A 80 -17.52 -5.22 2.51
CA LEU A 80 -18.23 -4.56 3.62
C LEU A 80 -17.86 -5.27 4.92
N PRO A 81 -17.08 -4.64 5.81
CA PRO A 81 -16.82 -5.23 7.09
C PRO A 81 -18.20 -5.43 7.71
N CYS A 82 -18.45 -6.63 8.24
CA CYS A 82 -19.72 -6.99 8.88
C CYS A 82 -19.87 -6.27 10.24
N LEU A 83 -19.57 -4.97 10.27
CA LEU A 83 -19.55 -4.07 11.42
C LEU A 83 -20.20 -2.71 11.11
N SER A 84 -20.80 -2.53 9.92
CA SER A 84 -21.58 -1.32 9.61
C SER A 84 -22.94 -1.58 8.97
N LEU A 85 -23.47 -2.82 9.05
CA LEU A 85 -24.87 -3.03 8.70
C LEU A 85 -25.81 -2.23 9.64
N ASN A 86 -25.37 -1.90 10.85
CA ASN A 86 -26.14 -1.05 11.77
C ASN A 86 -26.05 0.47 11.47
N VAL A 87 -25.10 0.93 10.64
CA VAL A 87 -24.93 2.37 10.32
C VAL A 87 -25.55 2.71 8.96
N LEU A 88 -25.45 1.83 7.96
CA LEU A 88 -26.01 2.07 6.62
C LEU A 88 -27.55 1.99 6.57
N ILE A 89 -28.22 1.42 7.58
CA ILE A 89 -29.69 1.47 7.68
C ILE A 89 -30.16 2.82 8.25
N SER A 90 -29.29 3.62 8.89
CA SER A 90 -29.69 4.91 9.49
C SER A 90 -29.70 6.08 8.50
N GLU A 91 -28.98 6.00 7.38
CA GLU A 91 -28.86 7.07 6.36
C GLU A 91 -29.67 6.76 5.08
N GLY A 92 -30.60 5.79 5.14
CA GLY A 92 -31.17 5.16 3.94
C GLY A 92 -32.69 4.96 3.91
N ASP A 93 -33.49 5.54 4.82
CA ASP A 93 -34.95 5.54 4.70
C ASP A 93 -35.60 6.70 5.47
N LEU A 94 -35.60 7.90 4.88
CA LEU A 94 -36.57 8.95 5.22
C LEU A 94 -37.17 9.48 3.91
N ARG A 95 -38.15 8.74 3.39
CA ARG A 95 -39.11 9.23 2.39
C ARG A 95 -40.50 8.72 2.70
#